data_AF-A0ABD3Z9V2-F1
#
_entry.id   AF-A0ABD3Z9V2-F1
#
_cell.length_a   1.000
_cell.length_b   1.000
_cell.length_c   1.000
_cell.angle_alpha   90.00
_cell.angle_beta   90.00
_cell.angle_gamma   90.00
#
_symmetry.space_group_name_H-M   'P 1'
#
loop_
_entity.id
_entity.type
_entity.pdbx_description
1 polymer ?
#
loop_
_entity_poly.entity_id
_entity_poly.type
_entity_poly.pdbx_seq_one_letter_code
_entity_poly.pdbx_strand_id
1 'polypeptide(L)'
;MKAETKVTEVQSIDNELDIRGLCCALWGGKFWILGIALLFALIALGSSYLMKQEWSSTAITDRPTVNNLSSYFSQAQFLRNLDTRNAVAPLGTQPSISDDAYSEFVMQLASYDTRRD
;
A
#
# COMPACT_ATOMS: atom_id res chain seq x y z
N MET A 1 4.08 -76.70 -33.13
CA MET A 1 3.27 -75.47 -33.23
C MET A 1 3.30 -74.79 -31.87
N LYS A 2 3.83 -73.57 -31.81
CA LYS A 2 4.05 -72.75 -30.60
C LYS A 2 2.78 -72.00 -30.22
N ALA A 3 2.47 -71.93 -28.93
CA ALA A 3 1.71 -70.83 -28.35
C ALA A 3 2.00 -70.77 -26.84
N GLU A 4 3.08 -70.08 -26.47
CA GLU A 4 3.30 -69.57 -25.12
C GLU A 4 2.32 -68.42 -24.91
N THR A 5 1.34 -68.56 -24.02
CA THR A 5 0.51 -67.44 -23.57
C THR A 5 1.10 -66.91 -22.27
N LYS A 6 1.99 -65.93 -22.46
CA LYS A 6 2.57 -65.09 -21.43
C LYS A 6 1.44 -64.33 -20.73
N VAL A 7 1.18 -64.66 -19.47
CA VAL A 7 0.29 -63.87 -18.61
C VAL A 7 0.93 -62.50 -18.45
N THR A 8 0.38 -61.52 -19.17
CA THR A 8 0.72 -60.12 -19.01
C THR A 8 0.30 -59.70 -17.61
N GLU A 9 1.27 -59.57 -16.73
CA GLU A 9 1.18 -58.86 -15.46
C GLU A 9 0.63 -57.45 -15.76
N VAL A 10 -0.64 -57.23 -15.45
CA VAL A 10 -1.29 -55.92 -15.55
C VAL A 10 -0.81 -55.09 -14.35
N GLN A 11 0.44 -54.65 -14.40
CA GLN A 11 0.93 -53.52 -13.61
C GLN A 11 0.32 -52.24 -14.19
N SER A 12 -0.94 -51.91 -13.90
CA SER A 12 -1.47 -50.62 -14.38
C SER A 12 -2.73 -50.06 -13.72
N ILE A 13 -3.07 -50.41 -12.47
CA ILE A 13 -4.14 -49.70 -11.74
C ILE A 13 -3.85 -49.59 -10.23
N ASP A 14 -2.63 -49.20 -9.84
CA ASP A 14 -2.33 -48.80 -8.45
C ASP A 14 -2.34 -47.27 -8.27
N ASN A 15 -2.78 -46.52 -9.29
CA ASN A 15 -2.82 -45.05 -9.29
C ASN A 15 -4.20 -44.52 -9.70
N GLU A 16 -5.27 -45.21 -9.28
CA GLU A 16 -6.59 -44.57 -9.19
C GLU A 16 -6.59 -43.69 -7.95
N LEU A 17 -6.86 -42.39 -8.15
CA LEU A 17 -7.00 -41.42 -7.07
C LEU A 17 -8.26 -41.79 -6.25
N ASP A 18 -8.13 -42.65 -5.24
CA ASP A 18 -9.27 -43.12 -4.44
C ASP A 18 -9.80 -41.99 -3.52
N ILE A 19 -10.72 -41.20 -4.06
CA ILE A 19 -11.38 -40.08 -3.36
C ILE A 19 -12.17 -40.57 -2.15
N ARG A 20 -12.67 -41.81 -2.17
CA ARG A 20 -13.46 -42.39 -1.06
C ARG A 20 -12.56 -42.82 0.09
N GLY A 21 -11.44 -43.48 -0.22
CA GLY A 21 -10.39 -43.78 0.75
C GLY A 21 -9.84 -42.54 1.42
N LEU A 22 -9.62 -41.47 0.65
CA LEU A 22 -9.19 -40.16 1.17
C LEU A 22 -10.21 -39.56 2.14
N CYS A 23 -11.50 -39.61 1.80
CA CYS A 23 -12.56 -39.03 2.63
C CYS A 23 -12.74 -39.79 3.96
N CYS A 24 -12.65 -41.13 3.95
CA CYS A 24 -12.66 -41.95 5.17
C CYS A 24 -11.41 -41.72 6.04
N ALA A 25 -10.22 -41.61 5.43
CA ALA A 25 -8.99 -41.28 6.14
C ALA A 25 -9.06 -39.88 6.79
N LEU A 26 -9.63 -38.90 6.08
CA LEU A 26 -9.87 -37.55 6.60
C LEU A 26 -10.85 -37.56 7.79
N TRP A 27 -11.88 -38.41 7.73
CA TRP A 27 -12.88 -38.56 8.80
C TRP A 27 -12.31 -39.23 10.06
N GLY A 28 -11.45 -40.24 9.89
CA GLY A 28 -10.74 -40.89 11.00
C GLY A 28 -9.67 -39.99 11.64
N GLY A 29 -9.03 -39.13 10.84
CA GLY A 29 -8.01 -38.19 11.28
C GLY A 29 -8.53 -36.84 11.78
N LYS A 30 -9.85 -36.64 11.92
CA LYS A 30 -10.41 -35.28 12.13
C LYS A 30 -9.83 -34.54 13.33
N PHE A 31 -9.52 -35.24 14.43
CA PHE A 31 -8.92 -34.63 15.62
C PHE A 31 -7.47 -34.22 15.39
N TRP A 32 -6.72 -35.00 14.61
CA TRP A 32 -5.35 -34.66 14.20
C TRP A 32 -5.32 -33.45 13.27
N ILE A 33 -6.22 -33.42 12.29
CA ILE A 33 -6.39 -32.29 11.37
C ILE A 33 -6.78 -31.03 12.16
N LEU A 34 -7.77 -31.14 13.06
CA LEU A 34 -8.22 -30.03 13.89
C LEU A 34 -7.11 -29.52 14.83
N GLY A 35 -6.31 -30.42 15.40
CA GLY A 35 -5.19 -30.07 16.27
C GLY A 35 -4.08 -29.31 15.53
N ILE A 36 -3.70 -29.76 14.33
CA ILE A 36 -2.72 -29.06 13.50
C ILE A 36 -3.27 -27.71 13.03
N ALA A 37 -4.53 -27.65 12.60
CA ALA A 37 -5.16 -26.39 12.22
C ALA A 37 -5.21 -25.40 13.39
N LEU A 38 -5.55 -25.88 14.60
CA LEU A 38 -5.58 -25.05 15.81
C LEU A 38 -4.18 -24.55 16.19
N LEU A 39 -3.17 -25.43 16.14
CA LEU A 39 -1.77 -25.05 16.38
C LEU A 39 -1.32 -23.95 15.41
N PHE A 40 -1.60 -24.13 14.13
CA PHE A 40 -1.25 -23.15 13.10
C PHE A 40 -1.98 -21.82 13.30
N ALA A 41 -3.27 -21.87 13.65
CA ALA A 41 -4.05 -20.68 13.99
C ALA A 41 -3.50 -19.94 15.21
N LEU A 42 -3.08 -20.65 16.26
CA LEU A 42 -2.45 -20.05 17.44
C LEU A 42 -1.12 -19.39 17.12
N ILE A 43 -0.28 -20.03 16.28
CA ILE A 43 0.99 -19.45 15.83
C ILE A 43 0.73 -18.20 14.99
N ALA A 44 -0.21 -18.25 14.04
CA ALA A 44 -0.59 -17.12 13.19
C ALA A 44 -1.15 -15.94 14.01
N LEU A 45 -1.97 -16.23 15.03
CA LEU A 45 -2.47 -15.22 15.95
C LEU A 45 -1.34 -14.60 16.77
N GLY A 46 -0.48 -15.43 17.38
CA GLY A 46 0.67 -14.93 18.15
C GLY A 46 1.62 -14.07 17.30
N SER A 47 1.88 -14.48 16.06
CA SER A 47 2.70 -13.69 15.12
C SER A 47 2.01 -12.41 14.65
N SER A 48 0.69 -12.41 14.45
CA SER A 48 -0.07 -11.19 14.12
C SER A 48 0.01 -10.13 15.23
N TYR A 49 0.05 -10.54 16.50
CA TYR A 49 0.25 -9.61 17.63
C TYR A 49 1.69 -9.08 17.73
N LEU A 50 2.68 -9.82 17.25
CA LEU A 50 4.10 -9.42 17.28
C LEU A 50 4.50 -8.52 16.12
N MET A 51 3.76 -8.59 15.01
CA MET A 51 4.00 -7.73 13.85
C MET A 51 3.71 -6.28 14.21
N LYS A 52 4.71 -5.41 13.98
CA LYS A 52 4.50 -3.97 14.08
C LYS A 52 3.44 -3.56 13.06
N GLN A 53 2.42 -2.86 13.55
CA GLN A 53 1.39 -2.31 12.68
C GLN A 53 1.98 -1.12 11.92
N GLU A 54 2.03 -1.23 10.60
CA GLU A 54 2.42 -0.11 9.74
C GLU A 54 1.14 0.59 9.27
N TRP A 55 0.88 1.77 9.84
CA TRP A 55 -0.20 2.65 9.41
C TRP A 55 0.39 3.75 8.54
N SER A 56 -0.10 3.88 7.31
CA SER A 56 0.26 4.97 6.41
C SER A 56 -0.92 5.91 6.25
N SER A 57 -0.65 7.21 6.27
CA SER A 57 -1.63 8.25 5.96
C SER A 57 -1.15 9.02 4.73
N THR A 58 -2.04 9.22 3.77
CA THR A 58 -1.76 9.98 2.55
C THR A 58 -2.71 11.14 2.47
N ALA A 59 -2.18 12.35 2.36
CA ALA A 59 -2.94 13.56 2.13
C ALA A 59 -2.59 14.13 0.76
N ILE A 60 -3.61 14.60 0.04
CA ILE A 60 -3.44 15.33 -1.23
C ILE A 60 -3.61 16.81 -0.92
N THR A 61 -2.57 17.60 -1.20
CA THR A 61 -2.58 19.05 -0.99
C THR A 61 -2.70 19.78 -2.31
N ASP A 62 -3.34 20.94 -2.28
CA ASP A 62 -3.47 21.83 -3.44
C ASP A 62 -3.25 23.29 -3.02
N ARG A 63 -3.16 24.18 -4.00
CA ARG A 63 -2.91 25.62 -3.82
C ARG A 63 -3.96 26.24 -2.91
N PRO A 64 -3.57 27.09 -1.96
CA PRO A 64 -4.52 27.74 -1.05
C PRO A 64 -5.37 28.77 -1.80
N THR A 65 -6.66 28.83 -1.45
CA THR A 65 -7.56 29.85 -1.98
C THR A 65 -7.25 31.23 -1.37
N VAL A 66 -7.69 32.30 -2.04
CA VAL A 66 -7.53 33.67 -1.51
C VAL A 66 -8.17 33.86 -0.14
N ASN A 67 -9.26 33.13 0.16
CA ASN A 67 -9.91 33.18 1.46
C ASN A 67 -9.08 32.49 2.54
N ASN A 68 -8.31 31.46 2.20
CA ASN A 68 -7.39 30.81 3.15
C ASN A 68 -6.20 31.71 3.50
N LEU A 69 -5.75 32.55 2.55
CA LEU A 69 -4.64 33.48 2.74
C LEU A 69 -5.08 34.86 3.28
N SER A 70 -6.37 35.22 3.16
CA SER A 70 -7.05 36.41 3.69
C SER A 70 -6.13 37.64 3.90
N SER A 71 -5.70 37.89 5.14
CA SER A 71 -4.90 39.06 5.52
C SER A 71 -3.51 39.08 4.87
N TYR A 72 -2.85 37.93 4.75
CA TYR A 72 -1.57 37.81 4.07
C TYR A 72 -1.69 38.14 2.58
N PHE A 73 -2.73 37.62 1.92
CA PHE A 73 -2.97 37.91 0.51
C PHE A 73 -3.12 39.41 0.25
N SER A 74 -3.91 40.11 1.07
CA SER A 74 -4.13 41.56 0.92
C SER A 74 -2.84 42.38 1.09
N GLN A 75 -1.99 42.01 2.05
CA GLN A 75 -0.73 42.69 2.32
C GLN A 75 0.30 42.44 1.22
N ALA A 76 0.44 41.19 0.78
CA ALA A 76 1.36 40.82 -0.29
C ALA A 76 0.92 41.43 -1.64
N GLN A 77 -0.38 41.49 -1.93
CA GLN A 77 -0.90 42.23 -3.08
C GLN A 77 -0.59 43.72 -2.97
N PHE A 78 -0.76 44.33 -1.80
CA PHE A 78 -0.44 45.74 -1.60
C PHE A 78 1.04 46.03 -1.88
N LEU A 79 1.95 45.22 -1.34
CA LEU A 79 3.38 45.34 -1.60
C LEU A 79 3.73 45.13 -3.09
N ARG A 80 3.12 44.14 -3.76
CA ARG A 80 3.32 43.94 -5.21
C ARG A 80 2.82 45.12 -6.05
N ASN A 81 1.71 45.73 -5.66
CA ASN A 81 1.20 46.93 -6.33
C ASN A 81 2.13 48.14 -6.12
N LEU A 82 2.73 48.27 -4.94
CA LEU A 82 3.76 49.30 -4.68
C LEU A 82 5.02 49.04 -5.50
N ASP A 83 5.48 47.79 -5.54
CA ASP A 83 6.67 47.38 -6.27
C ASP A 83 6.52 47.62 -7.78
N THR A 84 5.39 47.21 -8.36
CA THR A 84 5.09 47.44 -9.78
C THR A 84 5.09 48.93 -10.15
N ARG A 85 4.65 49.81 -9.24
CA ARG A 85 4.65 51.27 -9.46
C ARG A 85 6.04 51.88 -9.34
N ASN A 86 6.91 51.28 -8.53
CA ASN A 86 8.28 51.75 -8.31
C ASN A 86 9.29 51.11 -9.29
N ALA A 87 8.95 50.01 -9.95
CA ALA A 87 9.83 49.31 -10.88
C ALA A 87 10.03 50.10 -12.19
N VAL A 88 11.30 50.34 -12.56
CA VAL A 88 11.71 51.08 -13.77
C VAL A 88 11.60 50.23 -15.05
N ALA A 89 11.44 48.90 -14.91
CA ALA A 89 11.24 47.96 -16.01
C ALA A 89 10.10 46.98 -15.66
N PRO A 90 9.33 46.49 -16.65
CA PRO A 90 8.25 45.55 -16.39
C PRO A 90 8.84 44.27 -15.78
N LEU A 91 8.45 43.99 -14.53
CA LEU A 91 8.69 42.71 -13.87
C LEU A 91 8.11 41.62 -14.79
N GLY A 92 8.87 40.55 -15.04
CA GLY A 92 8.41 39.42 -15.86
C GLY A 92 7.14 38.78 -15.30
N THR A 93 6.70 37.65 -15.89
CA THR A 93 5.53 36.92 -15.41
C THR A 93 5.70 36.51 -13.95
N GLN A 94 5.16 37.31 -13.03
CA GLN A 94 5.26 37.05 -11.60
C GLN A 94 4.24 35.96 -11.23
N PRO A 95 4.68 34.87 -10.56
CA PRO A 95 3.77 33.82 -10.09
C PRO A 95 2.71 34.38 -9.16
N SER A 96 1.53 33.74 -9.09
CA SER A 96 0.49 34.21 -8.17
C SER A 96 0.93 34.04 -6.71
N ILE A 97 0.40 34.86 -5.79
CA ILE A 97 0.76 34.77 -4.36
C ILE A 97 0.40 33.39 -3.79
N SER A 98 -0.68 32.77 -4.27
CA SER A 98 -1.07 31.42 -3.90
C SER A 98 -0.05 30.38 -4.38
N ASP A 99 0.56 30.59 -5.54
CA ASP A 99 1.57 29.67 -6.11
C ASP A 99 2.87 29.76 -5.33
N ASP A 100 3.30 30.98 -4.98
CA ASP A 100 4.48 31.20 -4.14
C ASP A 100 4.29 30.56 -2.76
N ALA A 101 3.14 30.79 -2.12
CA ALA A 101 2.82 30.20 -0.83
C ALA A 101 2.79 28.65 -0.89
N TYR A 102 2.25 28.08 -1.97
CA TYR A 102 2.24 26.63 -2.16
C TYR A 102 3.63 26.07 -2.43
N SER A 103 4.45 26.78 -3.21
CA SER A 103 5.84 26.41 -3.49
C SER A 103 6.66 26.35 -2.19
N GLU A 104 6.54 27.36 -1.34
CA GLU A 104 7.19 27.39 -0.03
C GLU A 104 6.69 26.25 0.87
N PHE A 105 5.38 25.99 0.89
CA PHE A 105 4.81 24.86 1.61
C PHE A 105 5.41 23.51 1.17
N VAL A 106 5.51 23.26 -0.14
CA VAL A 106 6.09 22.02 -0.68
C VAL A 106 7.58 21.93 -0.33
N MET A 107 8.31 23.03 -0.42
CA MET A 107 9.73 23.07 -0.04
C MET A 107 9.93 22.72 1.44
N GLN A 108 9.10 23.27 2.34
CA GLN A 108 9.15 22.95 3.76
C GLN A 108 8.75 21.50 4.03
N LEU A 109 7.67 21.01 3.40
CA LEU A 109 7.21 19.64 3.53
C LEU A 109 8.26 18.61 3.08
N ALA A 110 9.02 18.94 2.03
CA ALA A 110 10.10 18.11 1.51
C ALA A 110 11.42 18.29 2.30
N SER A 111 11.53 19.34 3.11
CA SER A 111 12.75 19.62 3.85
C SER A 111 12.97 18.59 4.97
N TYR A 112 14.23 18.22 5.17
CA TYR A 112 14.60 17.27 6.22
C TYR A 112 14.37 17.86 7.61
N ASP A 113 14.59 19.18 7.76
CA ASP A 113 14.47 19.90 9.01
C ASP A 113 13.03 19.85 9.55
N THR A 114 12.05 20.18 8.72
CA THR A 114 10.61 20.09 9.08
C THR A 114 10.15 18.66 9.38
N ARG A 115 10.78 17.63 8.81
CA ARG A 115 10.44 16.23 9.12
C ARG A 115 11.09 15.74 10.42
N ARG A 116 12.17 16.40 10.83
CA ARG A 116 12.94 16.02 12.01
C ARG A 116 12.38 16.65 13.28
N ASP A 117 11.97 17.91 13.20
CA ASP A 117 11.34 18.67 14.30
C ASP A 117 9.93 18.18 14.62
#